data_AF-A0A934XAI8-F1
#
_entry.id   AF-A0A934XAI8-F1
#
_cell.length_a   1.000
_cell.length_b   1.000
_cell.length_c   1.000
_cell.angle_alpha   90.00
_cell.angle_beta   90.00
_cell.angle_gamma   90.00
#
_symmetry.space_group_name_H-M   'P 1'
#
loop_
_entity.id
_entity.type
_entity.pdbx_description
1 polymer ?
#
loop_
_entity_poly.entity_id
_entity_poly.type
_entity_poly.pdbx_seq_one_letter_code
_entity_poly.pdbx_strand_id
1 'polypeptide(L)'
;MSQALTEPRDKILSLRLQQAVGSLGALLALVILGASILLRLTTHMTDDGTVHSTLPTATENAVRMVHRLTASGVGLLALLATVLCWMQRRVAPQTVKPVVWLVLVTVVLAVIGPLTPGYRYTLVTVTNVVGGTVLLGACWWLREALSSGATPHPTEPHRLLRVTLVILAVHVALGATASALEMRGIHWVVFVHTGSALLTTLLLGSILWDRRKHAPLHTLVAAMTAILSLQIMLGMVALWVHGRPVAVGFVHAMLSPLLVAGLVSIAIRDRTSPATIPAYNQPEN
;
A
#
# COMPACT_ATOMS: atom_id res chain seq x y z
N MET A 1 13.38 36.77 29.00
CA MET A 1 13.16 35.39 29.52
C MET A 1 11.80 34.78 29.15
N SER A 2 11.05 35.32 28.17
CA SER A 2 9.72 34.80 27.75
C SER A 2 9.75 33.94 26.46
N GLN A 3 10.89 33.87 25.76
CA GLN A 3 11.01 33.16 24.47
C GLN A 3 11.18 31.63 24.60
N ALA A 4 11.46 31.09 25.79
CA ALA A 4 11.78 29.67 25.96
C ALA A 4 10.55 28.74 26.11
N LEU A 5 9.33 29.28 26.26
CA LEU A 5 8.13 28.48 26.53
C LEU A 5 7.21 28.28 25.31
N THR A 6 7.42 28.98 24.19
CA THR A 6 6.55 28.88 23.00
C THR A 6 7.03 27.86 21.97
N GLU A 7 8.34 27.61 21.88
CA GLU A 7 8.95 26.73 20.88
C GLU A 7 8.50 25.25 20.90
N PRO A 8 8.14 24.61 22.04
CA PRO A 8 7.77 23.19 22.03
C PRO A 8 6.36 22.93 21.49
N ARG A 9 5.43 23.89 21.56
CA ARG A 9 4.02 23.68 21.17
C ARG A 9 3.85 23.58 19.65
N ASP A 10 4.52 24.47 18.91
CA ASP A 10 4.39 24.52 17.45
C ASP A 10 4.98 23.27 16.78
N LYS A 11 6.08 22.73 17.33
CA LYS A 11 6.70 21.48 16.88
C LYS A 11 5.73 20.30 17.01
N ILE A 12 5.08 20.14 18.16
CA ILE A 12 4.14 19.05 18.41
C ILE A 12 2.93 19.12 17.44
N LEU A 13 2.38 20.31 17.23
CA LEU A 13 1.26 20.51 16.29
C LEU A 13 1.66 20.14 14.86
N SER A 14 2.85 20.55 14.44
CA SER A 14 3.36 20.30 13.10
C SER A 14 3.59 18.80 12.81
N LEU A 15 4.04 18.03 13.80
CA LEU A 15 4.20 16.57 13.69
C LEU A 15 2.86 15.85 13.64
N ARG A 16 1.90 16.26 14.48
CA ARG A 16 0.52 15.71 14.46
C ARG A 16 -0.16 15.97 13.12
N LEU A 17 0.02 17.17 12.56
CA LEU A 17 -0.49 17.50 11.24
C LEU A 17 0.11 16.59 10.16
N GLN A 18 1.42 16.36 10.17
CA GLN A 18 2.08 15.47 9.21
C GLN A 18 1.63 14.01 9.35
N GLN A 19 1.36 13.54 10.58
CA GLN A 19 0.79 12.22 10.83
C GLN A 19 -0.65 12.12 10.31
N ALA A 20 -1.45 13.18 10.49
CA ALA A 20 -2.80 13.26 9.93
C ALA A 20 -2.77 13.23 8.39
N VAL A 21 -1.82 13.93 7.77
CA VAL A 21 -1.59 13.89 6.31
C VAL A 21 -1.28 12.46 5.85
N GLY A 22 -0.40 11.73 6.53
CA GLY A 22 -0.12 10.33 6.21
C GLY A 22 -1.35 9.42 6.34
N SER A 23 -2.15 9.61 7.39
CA SER A 23 -3.37 8.81 7.65
C SER A 23 -4.45 9.09 6.60
N LEU A 24 -4.74 10.36 6.33
CA LEU A 24 -5.73 10.77 5.34
C LEU A 24 -5.27 10.39 3.93
N GLY A 25 -3.99 10.56 3.62
CA GLY A 25 -3.40 10.16 2.35
C GLY A 25 -3.52 8.65 2.09
N ALA A 26 -3.33 7.81 3.12
CA ALA A 26 -3.51 6.37 2.99
C ALA A 26 -4.98 5.99 2.75
N LEU A 27 -5.92 6.65 3.44
CA LEU A 27 -7.35 6.46 3.21
C LEU A 27 -7.76 6.86 1.79
N LEU A 28 -7.35 8.04 1.32
CA LEU A 28 -7.64 8.49 -0.03
C LEU A 28 -7.01 7.58 -1.09
N ALA A 29 -5.78 7.11 -0.88
CA ALA A 29 -5.13 6.15 -1.77
C ALA A 29 -5.91 4.82 -1.85
N LEU A 30 -6.48 4.36 -0.73
CA LEU A 30 -7.34 3.18 -0.70
C LEU A 30 -8.62 3.40 -1.51
N VAL A 31 -9.24 4.59 -1.41
CA VAL A 31 -10.42 4.95 -2.22
C VAL A 31 -10.07 5.03 -3.71
N ILE A 32 -8.94 5.63 -4.08
CA ILE A 32 -8.45 5.70 -5.47
C ILE A 32 -8.31 4.30 -6.05
N LEU A 33 -7.64 3.39 -5.32
CA LEU A 33 -7.46 1.98 -5.72
C LEU A 33 -8.81 1.26 -5.84
N GLY A 34 -9.69 1.39 -4.85
CA GLY A 34 -11.02 0.78 -4.88
C GLY A 34 -11.81 1.22 -6.10
N ALA A 35 -11.92 2.53 -6.34
CA ALA A 35 -12.60 3.06 -7.51
C ALA A 35 -11.97 2.55 -8.83
N SER A 36 -10.63 2.51 -8.90
CA SER A 36 -9.92 2.02 -10.09
C SER A 36 -10.12 0.52 -10.32
N ILE A 37 -10.15 -0.30 -9.27
CA ILE A 37 -10.39 -1.74 -9.33
C ILE A 37 -11.83 -2.02 -9.75
N LEU A 38 -12.79 -1.32 -9.14
CA LEU A 38 -14.20 -1.49 -9.47
C LEU A 38 -14.47 -1.20 -10.94
N LEU A 39 -14.05 -0.03 -11.44
CA LEU A 39 -14.22 0.34 -12.84
C LEU A 39 -13.56 -0.68 -13.78
N ARG A 40 -12.40 -1.24 -13.40
CA ARG A 40 -11.73 -2.27 -14.21
C ARG A 40 -12.53 -3.57 -14.22
N LEU A 41 -12.95 -4.08 -13.06
CA LEU A 41 -13.64 -5.36 -12.95
C LEU A 41 -15.04 -5.34 -13.59
N THR A 42 -15.64 -4.17 -13.76
CA THR A 42 -16.93 -4.01 -14.43
C THR A 42 -16.81 -3.67 -15.91
N THR A 43 -15.60 -3.59 -16.46
CA THR A 43 -15.38 -3.25 -17.87
C THR A 43 -14.99 -4.49 -18.66
N HIS A 44 -15.65 -4.72 -19.79
CA HIS A 44 -15.36 -5.81 -20.73
C HIS A 44 -15.15 -5.25 -22.15
N MET A 45 -14.34 -5.95 -22.95
CA MET A 45 -14.23 -5.69 -24.39
C MET A 45 -15.19 -6.61 -25.13
N THR A 46 -16.00 -6.05 -26.03
CA THR A 46 -16.81 -6.82 -26.98
C THR A 46 -15.95 -7.33 -28.14
N ASP A 47 -16.51 -8.24 -28.93
CA ASP A 47 -15.84 -8.81 -30.12
C ASP A 47 -15.48 -7.73 -31.15
N ASP A 48 -16.24 -6.63 -31.20
CA ASP A 48 -15.98 -5.46 -32.05
C ASP A 48 -14.84 -4.55 -31.53
N GLY A 49 -14.24 -4.91 -30.39
CA GLY A 49 -13.21 -4.12 -29.72
C GLY A 49 -13.73 -2.86 -29.03
N THR A 50 -15.05 -2.73 -28.85
CA THR A 50 -15.66 -1.65 -28.06
C THR A 50 -15.60 -1.98 -26.58
N VAL A 51 -15.38 -0.96 -25.75
CA VAL A 51 -15.26 -1.10 -24.30
C VAL A 51 -16.64 -0.83 -23.69
N HIS A 52 -17.22 -1.82 -23.01
CA HIS A 52 -18.51 -1.71 -22.34
C HIS A 52 -18.37 -1.92 -20.84
N SER A 53 -18.97 -1.02 -20.07
CA SER A 53 -19.10 -1.12 -18.62
C SER A 53 -20.43 -1.80 -18.27
N THR A 54 -20.41 -2.70 -17.29
CA THR A 54 -21.62 -3.33 -16.73
C THR A 54 -22.30 -2.45 -15.68
N LEU A 55 -21.67 -1.34 -15.28
CA LEU A 55 -22.27 -0.38 -14.35
C LEU A 55 -23.26 0.54 -15.10
N PRO A 56 -24.35 0.96 -14.44
CA PRO A 56 -25.16 2.06 -14.94
C PRO A 56 -24.30 3.31 -15.15
N THR A 57 -24.55 4.06 -16.23
CA THR A 57 -23.75 5.25 -16.61
C THR A 57 -23.61 6.27 -15.48
N ALA A 58 -24.68 6.49 -14.70
CA ALA A 58 -24.65 7.39 -13.54
C ALA A 58 -23.65 6.91 -12.47
N THR A 59 -23.65 5.61 -12.16
CA THR A 59 -22.75 5.00 -11.19
C THR A 59 -21.31 5.04 -11.69
N GLU A 60 -21.06 4.72 -12.96
CA GLU A 60 -19.72 4.80 -13.55
C GLU A 60 -19.16 6.23 -13.46
N ASN A 61 -19.96 7.23 -13.85
CA ASN A 61 -19.58 8.64 -13.77
C ASN A 61 -19.29 9.07 -12.32
N ALA A 62 -20.11 8.62 -11.37
CA ALA A 62 -19.88 8.90 -9.95
C ALA A 62 -18.55 8.28 -9.46
N VAL A 63 -18.27 7.02 -9.79
CA VAL A 63 -17.01 6.35 -9.39
C VAL A 63 -15.81 7.05 -10.03
N ARG A 64 -15.89 7.46 -11.29
CA ARG A 64 -14.85 8.25 -11.96
C ARG A 64 -14.66 9.61 -11.29
N MET A 65 -15.73 10.27 -10.88
CA MET A 65 -15.67 11.55 -10.17
C MET A 65 -14.99 11.39 -8.80
N VAL A 66 -15.39 10.38 -8.02
CA VAL A 66 -14.76 10.04 -6.73
C VAL A 66 -13.27 9.78 -6.91
N HIS A 67 -12.89 8.98 -7.91
CA HIS A 67 -11.48 8.72 -8.21
C HIS A 67 -10.69 10.01 -8.50
N ARG A 68 -11.24 10.91 -9.34
CA ARG A 68 -10.59 12.19 -9.68
C ARG A 68 -10.45 13.12 -8.48
N LEU A 69 -11.52 13.29 -7.71
CA LEU A 69 -11.52 14.16 -6.53
C LEU A 69 -10.54 13.65 -5.47
N THR A 70 -10.51 12.34 -5.23
CA THR A 70 -9.56 11.74 -4.28
C THR A 70 -8.13 11.83 -4.77
N ALA A 71 -7.87 11.62 -6.07
CA ALA A 71 -6.55 11.81 -6.67
C ALA A 71 -6.04 13.26 -6.52
N SER A 72 -6.89 14.26 -6.80
CA SER A 72 -6.57 15.68 -6.56
C SER A 72 -6.30 15.96 -5.09
N GLY A 73 -7.09 15.37 -4.18
CA GLY A 73 -6.88 15.46 -2.73
C GLY A 73 -5.52 14.91 -2.29
N VAL A 74 -5.10 13.75 -2.81
CA VAL A 74 -3.75 13.21 -2.54
C VAL A 74 -2.65 14.12 -3.10
N GLY A 75 -2.86 14.71 -4.27
CA GLY A 75 -1.94 15.71 -4.83
C GLY A 75 -1.72 16.91 -3.90
N LEU A 76 -2.80 17.47 -3.33
CA LEU A 76 -2.71 18.55 -2.36
C LEU A 76 -2.01 18.12 -1.06
N LEU A 77 -2.33 16.92 -0.56
CA LEU A 77 -1.67 16.35 0.61
C LEU A 77 -0.17 16.10 0.37
N ALA A 78 0.23 15.72 -0.84
CA ALA A 78 1.63 15.54 -1.23
C ALA A 78 2.42 16.85 -1.14
N LEU A 79 1.84 17.94 -1.63
CA LEU A 79 2.43 19.28 -1.54
C LEU A 79 2.55 19.72 -0.08
N LEU A 80 1.48 19.56 0.70
CA LEU A 80 1.50 19.89 2.13
C LEU A 80 2.55 19.06 2.89
N ALA A 81 2.61 17.75 2.66
CA ALA A 81 3.63 16.87 3.24
C ALA A 81 5.05 17.32 2.87
N THR A 82 5.26 17.77 1.63
CA THR A 82 6.55 18.27 1.15
C THR A 82 6.97 19.53 1.88
N VAL A 83 6.06 20.50 2.01
CA VAL A 83 6.32 21.76 2.74
C VAL A 83 6.64 21.48 4.21
N LEU A 84 5.79 20.68 4.89
CA LEU A 84 6.00 20.30 6.29
C LEU A 84 7.32 19.55 6.49
N CYS A 85 7.63 18.59 5.61
CA CYS A 85 8.88 17.85 5.65
C CYS A 85 10.08 18.76 5.43
N TRP A 86 10.01 19.73 4.51
CA TRP A 86 11.09 20.67 4.27
C TRP A 86 11.39 21.52 5.52
N MET A 87 10.34 22.04 6.16
CA MET A 87 10.45 22.80 7.40
C MET A 87 11.01 21.98 8.56
N GLN A 88 10.67 20.68 8.62
CA GLN A 88 10.97 19.81 9.77
C GLN A 88 12.09 18.80 9.52
N ARG A 89 12.74 18.79 8.34
CA ARG A 89 13.73 17.75 7.95
C ARG A 89 14.88 17.55 8.95
N ARG A 90 15.26 18.61 9.70
CA ARG A 90 16.29 18.54 10.73
C ARG A 90 15.81 17.85 12.02
N VAL A 91 14.52 17.99 12.32
CA VAL A 91 13.89 17.45 13.54
C VAL A 91 13.39 16.02 13.31
N ALA A 92 12.84 15.74 12.12
CA ALA A 92 12.23 14.45 11.77
C ALA A 92 12.78 13.89 10.44
N PRO A 93 14.10 13.58 10.34
CA PRO A 93 14.74 13.12 9.10
C PRO A 93 14.14 11.82 8.55
N GLN A 94 13.54 10.99 9.40
CA GLN A 94 12.87 9.74 9.02
C GLN A 94 11.66 9.96 8.09
N THR A 95 11.10 11.17 8.04
CA THR A 95 9.94 11.51 7.18
C THR A 95 10.34 11.80 5.73
N VAL A 96 11.62 12.08 5.45
CA VAL A 96 12.06 12.49 4.12
C VAL A 96 11.83 11.38 3.09
N LYS A 97 12.22 10.15 3.40
CA LYS A 97 12.07 9.00 2.48
C LYS A 97 10.62 8.74 2.08
N PRO A 98 9.64 8.60 3.00
CA PRO A 98 8.26 8.38 2.60
C PRO A 98 7.66 9.58 1.84
N VAL A 99 8.01 10.82 2.17
CA VAL A 99 7.54 11.99 1.40
C VAL A 99 8.09 12.00 -0.03
N VAL A 100 9.36 11.66 -0.23
CA VAL A 100 9.94 11.52 -1.58
C VAL A 100 9.18 10.49 -2.40
N TRP A 101 8.91 9.31 -1.85
CA TRP A 101 8.12 8.28 -2.53
C TRP A 101 6.70 8.73 -2.82
N LEU A 102 6.05 9.39 -1.86
CA LEU A 102 4.70 9.93 -2.02
C LEU A 102 4.65 10.90 -3.20
N VAL A 103 5.57 11.87 -3.27
CA VAL A 103 5.63 12.85 -4.38
C VAL A 103 5.94 12.16 -5.71
N LEU A 104 6.97 11.33 -5.75
CA LEU A 104 7.40 10.65 -6.97
C LEU A 104 6.25 9.83 -7.59
N VAL A 105 5.59 9.02 -6.77
CA VAL A 105 4.48 8.16 -7.23
C VAL A 105 3.27 8.99 -7.62
N THR A 106 2.96 10.07 -6.88
CA THR A 106 1.87 10.98 -7.24
C THR A 106 2.10 11.62 -8.60
N VAL A 107 3.32 12.09 -8.88
CA VAL A 107 3.68 12.67 -10.19
C VAL A 107 3.56 11.64 -11.31
N VAL A 108 4.10 10.44 -11.11
CA VAL A 108 4.01 9.34 -12.10
C VAL A 108 2.54 9.01 -12.41
N LEU A 109 1.70 8.85 -11.38
CA LEU A 109 0.28 8.57 -11.55
C LEU A 109 -0.49 9.74 -12.20
N ALA A 110 -0.12 10.99 -11.90
CA ALA A 110 -0.73 12.17 -12.52
C ALA A 110 -0.42 12.26 -14.01
N VAL A 111 0.81 11.92 -14.42
CA VAL A 111 1.22 11.90 -15.84
C VAL A 111 0.51 10.78 -16.61
N ILE A 112 0.34 9.61 -15.97
CA ILE A 112 -0.29 8.44 -16.59
C ILE A 112 -1.83 8.54 -16.57
N GLY A 113 -2.42 9.24 -15.59
CA GLY A 113 -3.86 9.39 -15.41
C GLY A 113 -4.64 9.73 -16.68
N PRO A 114 -4.24 10.75 -17.47
CA PRO A 114 -4.88 11.10 -18.74
C PRO A 114 -4.89 10.00 -19.80
N LEU A 115 -4.00 9.01 -19.71
CA LEU A 115 -3.92 7.86 -20.64
C LEU A 115 -4.81 6.68 -20.20
N THR A 116 -5.45 6.79 -19.04
CA THR A 116 -6.36 5.76 -18.49
C THR A 116 -7.68 5.58 -19.25
N PRO A 117 -8.27 6.59 -19.94
CA PRO A 117 -9.47 6.41 -20.75
C PRO A 117 -9.18 5.42 -21.90
N GLY A 118 -9.59 4.18 -21.72
CA GLY A 118 -9.56 3.16 -22.76
C GLY A 118 -9.25 1.76 -22.28
N TYR A 119 -8.61 1.56 -21.12
CA TYR A 119 -8.10 0.23 -20.68
C TYR A 119 -7.28 -0.54 -21.75
N ARG A 120 -6.93 0.14 -22.85
CA ARG A 120 -6.26 -0.39 -24.03
C ARG A 120 -4.78 -0.64 -23.78
N TYR A 121 -4.24 -0.10 -22.69
CA TYR A 121 -2.84 -0.24 -22.35
C TYR A 121 -2.71 -0.98 -21.03
N THR A 122 -2.29 -2.24 -21.12
CA THR A 122 -1.98 -3.10 -19.96
C THR A 122 -0.99 -2.41 -19.04
N LEU A 123 0.02 -1.74 -19.60
CA LEU A 123 1.03 -1.01 -18.82
C LEU A 123 0.40 0.08 -17.94
N VAL A 124 -0.53 0.89 -18.47
CA VAL A 124 -1.23 1.93 -17.71
C VAL A 124 -2.00 1.32 -16.54
N THR A 125 -2.69 0.20 -16.77
CA THR A 125 -3.42 -0.52 -15.73
C THR A 125 -2.50 -1.03 -14.62
N VAL A 126 -1.38 -1.65 -15.01
CA VAL A 126 -0.40 -2.18 -14.06
C VAL A 126 0.22 -1.03 -13.25
N THR A 127 0.64 0.06 -13.90
CA THR A 127 1.21 1.21 -13.22
C THR A 127 0.22 1.88 -12.27
N ASN A 128 -1.05 1.98 -12.63
CA ASN A 128 -2.07 2.53 -11.73
C ASN A 128 -2.26 1.68 -10.46
N VAL A 129 -2.29 0.34 -10.60
CA VAL A 129 -2.46 -0.57 -9.44
C VAL A 129 -1.21 -0.59 -8.56
N VAL A 130 -0.03 -0.76 -9.17
CA VAL A 130 1.24 -0.80 -8.43
C VAL A 130 1.53 0.56 -7.81
N GLY A 131 1.37 1.64 -8.58
CA GLY A 131 1.56 3.00 -8.12
C GLY A 131 0.60 3.34 -6.98
N GLY A 132 -0.70 3.05 -7.11
CA GLY A 132 -1.65 3.26 -6.02
C GLY A 132 -1.29 2.47 -4.75
N THR A 133 -0.79 1.24 -4.92
CA THR A 133 -0.34 0.39 -3.80
C THR A 133 0.90 0.96 -3.11
N VAL A 134 1.90 1.41 -3.88
CA VAL A 134 3.11 2.06 -3.36
C VAL A 134 2.76 3.41 -2.71
N LEU A 135 1.84 4.17 -3.29
CA LEU A 135 1.36 5.44 -2.73
C LEU A 135 0.72 5.23 -1.36
N LEU A 136 -0.16 4.23 -1.23
CA LEU A 136 -0.73 3.85 0.06
C LEU A 136 0.36 3.45 1.05
N GLY A 137 1.32 2.61 0.62
CA GLY A 137 2.47 2.22 1.44
C GLY A 137 3.31 3.40 1.91
N ALA A 138 3.53 4.40 1.05
CA ALA A 138 4.29 5.62 1.37
C ALA A 138 3.54 6.52 2.36
N CYS A 139 2.24 6.73 2.17
CA CYS A 139 1.38 7.47 3.12
C CYS A 139 1.34 6.77 4.49
N TRP A 140 1.22 5.44 4.49
CA TRP A 140 1.24 4.66 5.73
C TRP A 140 2.60 4.67 6.41
N TRP A 141 3.70 4.61 5.65
CA TRP A 141 5.05 4.77 6.16
C TRP A 141 5.21 6.13 6.83
N LEU A 142 4.77 7.22 6.19
CA LEU A 142 4.82 8.56 6.77
C LEU A 142 4.10 8.61 8.13
N ARG A 143 2.92 7.99 8.22
CA ARG A 143 2.14 7.90 9.47
C ARG A 143 2.93 7.17 10.56
N GLU A 144 3.38 5.95 10.29
CA GLU A 144 4.07 5.11 11.28
C GLU A 144 5.42 5.72 11.71
N ALA A 145 6.16 6.34 10.80
CA ALA A 145 7.44 7.00 11.10
C ALA A 145 7.30 8.14 12.13
N LEU A 146 6.12 8.73 12.25
CA LEU A 146 5.78 9.76 13.23
C LEU A 146 5.14 9.19 14.50
N SER A 147 4.40 8.09 14.40
CA SER A 147 3.74 7.45 15.55
C SER A 147 4.71 6.70 16.46
N SER A 148 5.79 6.13 15.93
CA SER A 148 6.66 5.25 16.73
C SER A 148 7.46 5.99 17.80
N GLY A 149 7.69 7.31 17.67
CA GLY A 149 8.34 8.18 18.67
C GLY A 149 9.79 7.84 19.04
N ALA A 150 10.22 6.61 18.78
CA ALA A 150 11.52 6.07 19.11
C ALA A 150 12.54 6.39 18.03
N THR A 151 13.74 6.74 18.47
CA THR A 151 14.90 6.88 17.62
C THR A 151 15.18 5.52 16.95
N PRO A 152 15.30 5.47 15.61
CA PRO A 152 15.59 4.23 14.92
C PRO A 152 16.94 3.70 15.40
N HIS A 153 16.99 2.44 15.87
CA HIS A 153 18.26 1.78 16.07
C HIS A 153 18.92 1.54 14.69
N PRO A 154 20.25 1.63 14.60
CA PRO A 154 20.99 1.43 13.35
C PRO A 154 20.99 -0.02 12.85
N THR A 155 20.09 -0.88 13.34
CA THR A 155 19.95 -2.25 12.86
C THR A 155 19.49 -2.21 11.40
N GLU A 156 20.27 -2.85 10.53
CA GLU A 156 19.92 -2.91 9.11
C GLU A 156 18.53 -3.54 8.95
N PRO A 157 17.65 -2.96 8.11
CA PRO A 157 16.38 -3.58 7.82
C PRO A 157 16.60 -4.98 7.27
N HIS A 158 15.94 -5.95 7.93
CA HIS A 158 16.02 -7.37 7.61
C HIS A 158 15.90 -7.54 6.09
N ARG A 159 16.97 -8.03 5.45
CA ARG A 159 17.06 -8.16 3.99
C ARG A 159 15.84 -8.89 3.42
N LEU A 160 15.36 -9.90 4.14
CA LEU A 160 14.14 -10.64 3.82
C LEU A 160 12.92 -9.75 3.66
N LEU A 161 12.65 -8.81 4.58
CA LEU A 161 11.48 -7.95 4.52
C LEU A 161 11.51 -7.04 3.28
N ARG A 162 12.69 -6.49 2.94
CA ARG A 162 12.86 -5.68 1.72
C ARG A 162 12.58 -6.51 0.47
N VAL A 163 13.12 -7.72 0.41
CA VAL A 163 12.89 -8.65 -0.70
C VAL A 163 11.41 -9.03 -0.80
N THR A 164 10.75 -9.31 0.32
CA THR A 164 9.30 -9.64 0.35
C THR A 164 8.44 -8.46 -0.11
N LEU A 165 8.75 -7.22 0.26
CA LEU A 165 8.04 -6.04 -0.26
C LEU A 165 8.15 -5.91 -1.78
N VAL A 166 9.36 -6.13 -2.33
CA VAL A 166 9.57 -6.10 -3.79
C VAL A 166 8.80 -7.23 -4.48
N ILE A 167 8.89 -8.44 -3.96
CA ILE A 167 8.18 -9.60 -4.52
C ILE A 167 6.66 -9.40 -4.44
N LEU A 168 6.14 -8.86 -3.34
CA LEU A 168 4.73 -8.53 -3.20
C LEU A 168 4.30 -7.48 -4.23
N ALA A 169 5.10 -6.43 -4.45
CA ALA A 169 4.81 -5.43 -5.49
C ALA A 169 4.79 -6.03 -6.90
N VAL A 170 5.73 -6.92 -7.22
CA VAL A 170 5.74 -7.69 -8.47
C VAL A 170 4.52 -8.59 -8.58
N HIS A 171 4.14 -9.28 -7.50
CA HIS A 171 2.96 -10.14 -7.47
C HIS A 171 1.66 -9.33 -7.71
N VAL A 172 1.54 -8.15 -7.12
CA VAL A 172 0.45 -7.20 -7.39
C VAL A 172 0.44 -6.76 -8.86
N ALA A 173 1.61 -6.47 -9.42
CA ALA A 173 1.75 -6.14 -10.84
C ALA A 173 1.29 -7.30 -11.75
N LEU A 174 1.65 -8.54 -11.41
CA LEU A 174 1.22 -9.74 -12.11
C LEU A 174 -0.30 -9.93 -12.02
N GLY A 175 -0.92 -9.67 -10.86
CA GLY A 175 -2.37 -9.73 -10.70
C GLY A 175 -3.10 -8.68 -11.55
N ALA A 176 -2.58 -7.45 -11.58
CA ALA A 176 -3.09 -6.39 -12.45
C ALA A 176 -2.91 -6.74 -13.94
N THR A 177 -1.78 -7.34 -14.31
CA THR A 177 -1.50 -7.79 -15.67
C THR A 177 -2.43 -8.92 -16.09
N ALA A 178 -2.63 -9.92 -15.23
CA ALA A 178 -3.55 -11.03 -15.46
C ALA A 178 -4.98 -10.50 -15.70
N SER A 179 -5.46 -9.60 -14.83
CA SER A 179 -6.78 -8.98 -14.96
C SER A 179 -6.93 -8.19 -16.27
N ALA A 180 -5.89 -7.49 -16.74
CA ALA A 180 -5.96 -6.72 -17.97
C ALA A 180 -5.85 -7.57 -19.25
N LEU A 181 -5.05 -8.64 -19.21
CA LEU A 181 -4.85 -9.53 -20.36
C LEU A 181 -5.95 -10.57 -20.51
N GLU A 182 -6.61 -10.92 -19.42
CA GLU A 182 -7.81 -11.77 -19.46
C GLU A 182 -8.92 -11.15 -20.32
N MET A 183 -9.07 -9.81 -20.29
CA MET A 183 -10.00 -9.08 -21.16
C MET A 183 -9.69 -9.27 -22.66
N ARG A 184 -8.52 -9.81 -23.01
CA ARG A 184 -8.08 -10.10 -24.38
C ARG A 184 -8.00 -11.60 -24.67
N GLY A 185 -8.54 -12.45 -23.79
CA GLY A 185 -8.49 -13.91 -23.92
C GLY A 185 -7.10 -14.53 -23.65
N ILE A 186 -6.18 -13.78 -23.05
CA ILE A 186 -4.82 -14.28 -22.74
C ILE A 186 -4.79 -14.76 -21.29
N HIS A 187 -4.78 -16.08 -21.09
CA HIS A 187 -4.94 -16.69 -19.76
C HIS A 187 -3.63 -17.13 -19.07
N TRP A 188 -2.53 -17.29 -19.80
CA TRP A 188 -1.29 -17.86 -19.22
C TRP A 188 -0.70 -17.02 -18.08
N VAL A 189 -0.94 -15.71 -18.04
CA VAL A 189 -0.47 -14.83 -16.95
C VAL A 189 -1.15 -15.15 -15.62
N VAL A 190 -2.37 -15.70 -15.64
CA VAL A 190 -3.04 -16.19 -14.43
C VAL A 190 -2.21 -17.28 -13.77
N PHE A 191 -1.63 -18.19 -14.54
CA PHE A 191 -0.75 -19.25 -14.01
C PHE A 191 0.49 -18.67 -13.31
N VAL A 192 1.13 -17.67 -13.92
CA VAL A 192 2.29 -16.97 -13.31
C VAL A 192 1.89 -16.20 -12.05
N HIS A 193 0.73 -15.56 -12.07
CA HIS A 193 0.17 -14.90 -10.89
C HIS A 193 -0.07 -15.90 -9.75
N THR A 194 -0.68 -17.06 -10.02
CA THR A 194 -0.88 -18.13 -9.03
C THR A 194 0.44 -18.67 -8.48
N GLY A 195 1.43 -18.94 -9.33
CA GLY A 195 2.76 -19.39 -8.89
C GLY A 195 3.46 -18.37 -7.99
N SER A 196 3.42 -17.08 -8.36
CA SER A 196 3.97 -16.00 -7.53
C SER A 196 3.18 -15.77 -6.23
N ALA A 197 1.89 -16.12 -6.18
CA ALA A 197 1.07 -16.06 -4.96
C ALA A 197 1.60 -17.02 -3.90
N LEU A 198 2.00 -18.25 -4.30
CA LEU A 198 2.59 -19.23 -3.39
C LEU A 198 3.90 -18.70 -2.79
N LEU A 199 4.81 -18.19 -3.63
CA LEU A 199 6.08 -17.61 -3.16
C LEU A 199 5.84 -16.44 -2.20
N THR A 200 4.95 -15.52 -2.56
CA THR A 200 4.62 -14.35 -1.73
C THR A 200 4.02 -14.77 -0.40
N THR A 201 3.15 -15.78 -0.40
CA THR A 201 2.55 -16.35 0.80
C THR A 201 3.57 -16.98 1.73
N LEU A 202 4.51 -17.77 1.19
CA LEU A 202 5.58 -18.39 1.98
C LEU A 202 6.49 -17.34 2.63
N LEU A 203 6.86 -16.31 1.88
CA LEU A 203 7.71 -15.22 2.39
C LEU A 203 7.00 -14.38 3.45
N LEU A 204 5.74 -14.01 3.22
CA LEU A 204 4.91 -13.31 4.21
C LEU A 204 4.71 -14.18 5.46
N GLY A 205 4.33 -15.44 5.28
CA GLY A 205 4.13 -16.40 6.35
C GLY A 205 5.38 -16.58 7.20
N SER A 206 6.57 -16.66 6.58
CA SER A 206 7.85 -16.73 7.28
C SER A 206 8.11 -15.50 8.15
N ILE A 207 7.89 -14.28 7.62
CA ILE A 207 8.04 -13.03 8.39
C ILE A 207 7.05 -12.98 9.56
N LEU A 208 5.77 -13.29 9.30
CA LEU A 208 4.72 -13.27 10.32
C LEU A 208 4.99 -14.32 11.42
N TRP A 209 5.43 -15.51 11.03
CA TRP A 209 5.79 -16.57 11.95
C TRP A 209 6.95 -16.18 12.86
N ASP A 210 8.01 -15.61 12.30
CA ASP A 210 9.17 -15.15 13.06
C ASP A 210 8.79 -14.05 14.07
N ARG A 211 7.92 -13.12 13.67
CA ARG A 211 7.53 -11.96 14.50
C ARG A 211 6.37 -12.21 15.46
N ARG A 212 5.74 -13.40 15.44
CA ARG A 212 4.56 -13.68 16.29
C ARG A 212 4.84 -13.63 17.79
N LYS A 213 6.10 -13.87 18.21
CA LYS A 213 6.50 -13.85 19.63
C LYS A 213 6.89 -12.45 20.12
N HIS A 214 6.95 -11.46 19.23
CA HIS A 214 7.31 -10.09 19.59
C HIS A 214 6.07 -9.38 20.12
N ALA A 215 6.01 -9.21 21.44
CA ALA A 215 4.88 -8.60 22.15
C ALA A 215 4.32 -7.32 21.49
N PRO A 216 5.13 -6.32 21.06
CA PRO A 216 4.59 -5.10 20.45
C PRO A 216 3.97 -5.31 19.05
N LEU A 217 4.23 -6.45 18.41
CA LEU A 217 3.77 -6.77 17.06
C LEU A 217 2.63 -7.79 17.04
N HIS A 218 2.31 -8.45 18.17
CA HIS A 218 1.38 -9.57 18.21
C HIS A 218 0.04 -9.28 17.52
N THR A 219 -0.61 -8.15 17.86
CA THR A 219 -1.89 -7.75 17.26
C THR A 219 -1.77 -7.48 15.76
N LEU A 220 -0.68 -6.85 15.33
CA LEU A 220 -0.43 -6.57 13.91
C LEU A 220 -0.19 -7.87 13.12
N VAL A 221 0.62 -8.77 13.67
CA VAL A 221 0.91 -10.08 13.08
C VAL A 221 -0.35 -10.91 12.96
N ALA A 222 -1.21 -10.92 13.99
CA ALA A 222 -2.50 -11.60 13.95
C ALA A 222 -3.42 -11.03 12.86
N ALA A 223 -3.56 -9.71 12.79
CA ALA A 223 -4.36 -9.04 11.76
C ALA A 223 -3.82 -9.33 10.33
N MET A 224 -2.51 -9.26 10.13
CA MET A 224 -1.89 -9.59 8.85
C MET A 224 -2.06 -11.06 8.47
N THR A 225 -1.99 -11.97 9.45
CA THR A 225 -2.26 -13.40 9.23
C THR A 225 -3.70 -13.60 8.77
N ALA A 226 -4.67 -12.94 9.41
CA ALA A 226 -6.07 -12.99 8.98
C ALA A 226 -6.28 -12.44 7.56
N ILE A 227 -5.67 -11.29 7.23
CA ILE A 227 -5.73 -10.69 5.89
C ILE A 227 -5.09 -11.62 4.85
N LEU A 228 -3.94 -12.23 5.15
CA LEU A 228 -3.26 -13.16 4.25
C LEU A 228 -4.10 -14.42 4.01
N SER A 229 -4.67 -15.01 5.08
CA SER A 229 -5.57 -16.16 4.97
C SER A 229 -6.79 -15.83 4.11
N LEU A 230 -7.40 -14.65 4.32
CA LEU A 230 -8.51 -14.19 3.51
C LEU A 230 -8.10 -13.98 2.04
N GLN A 231 -6.91 -13.44 1.78
CA GLN A 231 -6.38 -13.24 0.43
C GLN A 231 -6.22 -14.56 -0.32
N ILE A 232 -5.68 -15.59 0.35
CA ILE A 232 -5.53 -16.95 -0.20
C ILE A 232 -6.91 -17.56 -0.46
N MET A 233 -7.82 -17.48 0.52
CA MET A 233 -9.17 -18.03 0.39
C MET A 233 -9.92 -17.41 -0.80
N LEU A 234 -9.91 -16.07 -0.93
CA LEU A 234 -10.55 -15.39 -2.06
C LEU A 234 -9.88 -15.71 -3.39
N GLY A 235 -8.55 -15.83 -3.41
CA GLY A 235 -7.80 -16.26 -4.60
C GLY A 235 -8.20 -17.67 -5.04
N MET A 236 -8.35 -18.60 -4.10
CA MET A 236 -8.85 -19.94 -4.38
C MET A 236 -10.29 -19.88 -4.90
N VAL A 237 -11.20 -19.19 -4.22
CA VAL A 237 -12.60 -19.05 -4.68
C VAL A 237 -12.66 -18.49 -6.11
N ALA A 238 -11.83 -17.51 -6.45
CA ALA A 238 -11.77 -16.93 -7.79
C ALA A 238 -11.33 -17.92 -8.88
N LEU A 239 -10.57 -18.97 -8.53
CA LEU A 239 -10.20 -20.05 -9.46
C LEU A 239 -11.33 -21.05 -9.70
N TRP A 240 -12.21 -21.26 -8.71
CA TRP A 240 -13.26 -22.28 -8.76
C TRP A 240 -14.63 -21.76 -9.23
N VAL A 241 -14.92 -20.48 -9.02
CA VAL A 241 -16.23 -19.91 -9.36
C VAL A 241 -16.27 -19.46 -10.81
N HIS A 242 -17.10 -20.14 -11.60
CA HIS A 242 -17.45 -19.74 -12.97
C HIS A 242 -18.07 -18.33 -12.95
N GLY A 243 -17.59 -17.45 -13.84
CA GLY A 243 -18.11 -16.07 -13.95
C GLY A 243 -17.48 -15.04 -13.01
N ARG A 244 -16.55 -15.43 -12.12
CA ARG A 244 -15.68 -14.54 -11.31
C ARG A 244 -16.40 -13.32 -10.75
N PRO A 245 -17.16 -13.47 -9.64
CA PRO A 245 -17.98 -12.40 -9.10
C PRO A 245 -17.14 -11.13 -8.83
N VAL A 246 -17.61 -9.98 -9.33
CA VAL A 246 -16.92 -8.68 -9.19
C VAL A 246 -16.53 -8.40 -7.74
N ALA A 247 -17.42 -8.71 -6.79
CA ALA A 247 -17.17 -8.53 -5.36
C ALA A 247 -15.95 -9.33 -4.85
N VAL A 248 -15.79 -10.59 -5.29
CA VAL A 248 -14.66 -11.45 -4.89
C VAL A 248 -13.36 -10.87 -5.44
N GLY A 249 -13.33 -10.51 -6.73
CA GLY A 249 -12.16 -9.88 -7.36
C GLY A 249 -11.81 -8.53 -6.72
N PHE A 250 -12.82 -7.74 -6.36
CA PHE A 250 -12.64 -6.44 -5.70
C PHE A 250 -12.00 -6.60 -4.33
N VAL A 251 -12.56 -7.44 -3.46
CA VAL A 251 -12.02 -7.66 -2.12
C VAL A 251 -10.61 -8.25 -2.20
N HIS A 252 -10.39 -9.26 -3.04
CA HIS A 252 -9.06 -9.84 -3.26
C HIS A 252 -8.01 -8.80 -3.69
N ALA A 253 -8.37 -7.90 -4.62
CA ALA A 253 -7.45 -6.86 -5.05
C ALA A 253 -7.19 -5.81 -3.94
N MET A 254 -8.17 -5.53 -3.09
CA MET A 254 -8.08 -4.54 -2.00
C MET A 254 -7.27 -5.00 -0.79
N LEU A 255 -7.14 -6.30 -0.54
CA LEU A 255 -6.35 -6.81 0.60
C LEU A 255 -4.83 -6.69 0.36
N SER A 256 -4.38 -6.75 -0.89
CA SER A 256 -2.95 -6.62 -1.25
C SER A 256 -2.29 -5.31 -0.76
N PRO A 257 -2.85 -4.11 -1.00
CA PRO A 257 -2.30 -2.88 -0.45
C PRO A 257 -2.36 -2.81 1.08
N LEU A 258 -3.33 -3.47 1.73
CA LEU A 258 -3.35 -3.58 3.19
C LEU A 258 -2.20 -4.46 3.72
N LEU A 259 -1.84 -5.54 3.01
CA LEU A 259 -0.65 -6.33 3.33
C LEU A 259 0.64 -5.50 3.19
N VAL A 260 0.73 -4.63 2.18
CA VAL A 260 1.85 -3.69 2.03
C VAL A 260 1.92 -2.73 3.22
N ALA A 261 0.80 -2.13 3.62
CA ALA A 261 0.74 -1.27 4.81
C ALA A 261 1.18 -2.00 6.09
N GLY A 262 0.73 -3.25 6.27
CA GLY A 262 1.13 -4.10 7.38
C GLY A 262 2.63 -4.39 7.40
N LEU A 263 3.22 -4.74 6.26
CA LEU A 263 4.67 -4.97 6.14
C LEU A 263 5.47 -3.69 6.43
N VAL A 264 4.99 -2.52 5.99
CA VAL A 264 5.59 -1.23 6.32
C VAL A 264 5.55 -0.98 7.83
N SER A 265 4.41 -1.26 8.49
CA SER A 265 4.31 -1.17 9.95
C SER A 265 5.29 -2.11 10.66
N ILE A 266 5.42 -3.37 10.24
CA ILE A 266 6.42 -4.31 10.79
C ILE A 266 7.83 -3.74 10.59
N ALA A 267 8.16 -3.26 9.38
CA ALA A 267 9.48 -2.74 9.04
C ALA A 267 9.93 -1.56 9.89
N ILE A 268 8.99 -0.71 10.31
CA ILE A 268 9.26 0.48 11.12
C ILE A 268 9.36 0.08 12.59
N ARG A 269 8.42 -0.72 13.09
CA ARG A 269 8.35 -1.12 14.49
C ARG A 269 9.46 -2.10 14.91
N ASP A 270 9.95 -2.91 13.98
CA ASP A 270 11.13 -3.76 14.19
C ASP A 270 12.37 -2.92 14.50
N ARG A 271 12.53 -1.74 13.90
CA ARG A 271 13.70 -0.87 14.11
C ARG A 271 13.64 -0.07 15.41
N THR A 272 12.46 0.02 16.01
CA THR A 272 12.22 0.82 17.23
C THR A 272 12.13 -0.05 18.48
N SER A 273 12.07 -1.37 18.34
CA SER A 273 12.07 -2.27 19.48
C SER A 273 13.46 -2.25 20.13
N PRO A 274 13.56 -1.96 21.45
CA PRO A 274 14.84 -1.98 22.14
C PRO A 274 15.46 -3.36 21.97
N ALA A 275 16.73 -3.43 21.59
CA ALA A 275 17.44 -4.69 21.53
C ALA A 275 17.31 -5.35 22.89
N THR A 276 16.65 -6.51 22.96
CA THR A 276 16.66 -7.35 24.16
C THR A 276 18.12 -7.67 24.38
N ILE A 277 18.77 -7.01 25.34
CA ILE A 277 20.15 -7.31 25.70
C ILE A 277 20.12 -8.80 26.08
N PRO A 278 20.81 -9.68 25.33
CA PRO A 278 20.80 -11.10 25.66
C PRO A 278 21.27 -11.22 27.10
N ALA A 279 20.49 -11.91 27.94
CA ALA A 279 20.72 -12.05 29.38
C ALA A 279 21.97 -12.87 29.73
N TYR A 280 22.93 -12.98 28.81
CA TYR A 280 24.11 -13.83 28.89
C TYR A 280 25.19 -13.32 29.87
N ASN A 281 25.01 -12.15 30.48
CA ASN A 281 25.94 -11.57 31.46
C ASN A 281 25.26 -11.21 32.79
N GLN A 282 24.40 -12.08 33.32
CA GLN A 282 24.16 -12.06 34.77
C GLN A 282 25.17 -13.03 35.40
N PRO A 283 26.18 -12.54 36.15
CA PRO A 283 27.07 -13.43 36.88
C PRO A 283 26.22 -14.30 37.81
N GLU A 284 26.43 -15.61 37.76
CA GLU A 284 25.88 -16.53 38.76
C GLU A 284 26.46 -16.12 40.11
N ASN A 285 25.61 -15.57 40.99
CA ASN A 285 25.91 -15.33 42.40
C ASN A 285 25.40 -16.50 43.24
#